data_AF-A0A7Y7PBY7-F1
#
_entry.id   AF-A0A7Y7PBY7-F1
#
_cell.length_a   1.000
_cell.length_b   1.000
_cell.length_c   1.000
_cell.angle_alpha   90.00
_cell.angle_beta   90.00
_cell.angle_gamma   90.00
#
_symmetry.space_group_name_H-M   'P 1'
#
loop_
_entity.id
_entity.type
_entity.pdbx_description
1 polymer ?
#
loop_
_entity_poly.entity_id
_entity_poly.type
_entity_poly.pdbx_seq_one_letter_code
_entity_poly.pdbx_strand_id
1 'polypeptide(L)'
;MKIATLSFLFLLIIGSVAYGQNSELRRLVVPRMQVDRQALYHVVSQASDTLSRVEKPSGFRLGPGEKKASVIIGKALERIDKPVENAVKGDSGITKVFVLPEVYYARIKGSEEQISYRILFLDAAPLRYNFEKKEFEGSISFLAREESPGTGNAVTKILSEPEQIFVSVESRQIPISLTQVNWPPVYVDIVSNDPVDSLTVKVLTINNPTGYQKKLPIEPAIILNSNRQTINGFGVQTIPLTVSLKGVSSGRQVQVSFESSYGSLSPASILLVNDQSQVVNLRSEGTGDIEVKPVSANYRTSPPLLIHAIVPVFFLICAVLGGFLGSLARILKGRKKIKLRPLAYGTLFGCLVSLAYWGVGIMLIKIPFTFPVFNEVAVLVLSMLAGLIEWDDISKLMGKKL
;
A
#
# COMPACT_ATOMS: atom_id res chain seq x y z
N MET A 1 -14.79 -43.39 -21.43
CA MET A 1 -13.43 -43.88 -21.12
C MET A 1 -12.35 -43.08 -21.88
N LYS A 2 -12.32 -41.73 -21.75
CA LYS A 2 -11.36 -40.82 -22.43
C LYS A 2 -11.04 -39.55 -21.62
N ILE A 3 -11.15 -39.60 -20.28
CA ILE A 3 -10.87 -38.45 -19.39
C ILE A 3 -9.67 -38.74 -18.45
N ALA A 4 -9.23 -40.00 -18.32
CA ALA A 4 -8.16 -40.39 -17.41
C ALA A 4 -6.74 -40.09 -17.93
N THR A 5 -6.55 -39.83 -19.22
CA THR A 5 -5.22 -39.59 -19.81
C THR A 5 -4.76 -38.12 -19.74
N LEU A 6 -5.67 -37.16 -19.50
CA LEU A 6 -5.28 -35.74 -19.44
C LEU A 6 -4.74 -35.32 -18.06
N SER A 7 -5.19 -35.96 -16.97
CA SER A 7 -4.72 -35.65 -15.61
C SER A 7 -3.29 -36.14 -15.33
N PHE A 8 -2.79 -37.14 -16.07
CA PHE A 8 -1.42 -37.64 -15.90
C PHE A 8 -0.37 -36.73 -16.56
N LEU A 9 -0.73 -36.05 -17.65
CA LEU A 9 0.17 -35.10 -18.33
C LEU A 9 0.34 -33.79 -17.53
N PHE A 10 -0.68 -33.37 -16.79
CA PHE A 10 -0.65 -32.14 -15.99
C PHE A 10 0.22 -32.27 -14.72
N LEU A 11 0.30 -33.48 -14.13
CA LEU A 11 1.17 -33.77 -12.99
C LEU A 11 2.67 -33.83 -13.36
N LEU A 12 3.01 -34.19 -14.61
CA LEU A 12 4.39 -34.23 -15.10
C LEU A 12 4.98 -32.83 -15.36
N ILE A 13 4.14 -31.86 -15.70
CA ILE A 13 4.55 -30.47 -15.95
C ILE A 13 4.76 -29.71 -14.63
N ILE A 14 3.99 -30.00 -13.58
CA ILE A 14 4.18 -29.36 -12.26
C ILE A 14 5.43 -29.91 -11.54
N GLY A 15 5.78 -31.18 -11.75
CA GLY A 15 7.01 -31.77 -11.19
C GLY A 15 8.33 -31.22 -11.79
N SER A 16 8.29 -30.70 -13.02
CA SER A 16 9.48 -30.21 -13.73
C SER A 16 9.79 -28.73 -13.46
N VAL A 17 8.80 -27.92 -13.01
CA VAL A 17 9.03 -26.52 -12.62
C VAL A 17 9.64 -26.40 -11.22
N ALA A 18 9.33 -27.32 -10.31
CA ALA A 18 9.91 -27.32 -8.96
C ALA A 18 11.39 -27.77 -8.91
N TYR A 19 11.87 -28.50 -9.91
CA TYR A 19 13.25 -28.99 -9.97
C TYR A 19 14.21 -28.04 -10.72
N GLY A 20 13.68 -27.09 -11.49
CA GLY A 20 14.47 -26.15 -12.30
C GLY A 20 15.13 -25.01 -11.52
N GLN A 21 14.47 -24.48 -10.49
CA GLN A 21 14.96 -23.27 -9.79
C GLN A 21 16.18 -23.50 -8.88
N ASN A 22 16.46 -24.73 -8.44
CA ASN A 22 17.68 -25.05 -7.70
C ASN A 22 18.93 -25.19 -8.60
N SER A 23 18.77 -25.20 -9.92
CA SER A 23 19.87 -25.46 -10.86
C SER A 23 20.57 -24.20 -11.39
N GLU A 24 19.90 -23.05 -11.37
CA GLU A 24 20.44 -21.75 -11.78
C GLU A 24 21.52 -21.22 -10.81
N LEU A 25 21.38 -21.48 -9.49
CA LEU A 25 22.42 -21.16 -8.50
C LEU A 25 23.73 -21.93 -8.74
N ARG A 26 23.67 -23.11 -9.37
CA ARG A 26 24.87 -23.88 -9.73
C ARG A 26 25.55 -23.40 -11.02
N ARG A 27 24.85 -22.63 -11.86
CA ARG A 27 25.36 -22.24 -13.19
C ARG A 27 25.93 -20.82 -13.25
N LEU A 28 25.57 -19.94 -12.32
CA LEU A 28 26.20 -18.62 -12.19
C LEU A 28 27.48 -18.63 -11.34
N VAL A 29 27.81 -19.76 -10.74
CA VAL A 29 29.13 -20.03 -10.17
C VAL A 29 30.00 -20.61 -11.29
N VAL A 30 30.94 -19.81 -11.78
CA VAL A 30 32.02 -20.28 -12.65
C VAL A 30 32.63 -21.54 -12.03
N PRO A 31 32.81 -22.66 -12.77
CA PRO A 31 33.38 -23.87 -12.22
C PRO A 31 34.89 -23.69 -12.02
N ARG A 32 35.27 -23.00 -10.94
CA ARG A 32 36.43 -23.41 -10.15
C ARG A 32 35.90 -24.37 -9.11
N MET A 33 36.30 -25.63 -9.20
CA MET A 33 35.89 -26.73 -8.33
C MET A 33 35.75 -26.29 -6.86
N GLN A 34 34.51 -26.10 -6.41
CA GLN A 34 34.13 -26.09 -5.00
C GLN A 34 33.58 -27.49 -4.70
N VAL A 35 34.37 -28.28 -3.97
CA VAL A 35 33.93 -29.55 -3.39
C VAL A 35 33.39 -29.24 -2.00
N ASP A 36 32.11 -29.51 -1.82
CA ASP A 36 31.34 -29.24 -0.60
C ASP A 36 31.54 -30.39 0.40
N ARG A 37 32.11 -30.10 1.57
CA ARG A 37 32.20 -31.03 2.72
C ARG A 37 31.58 -30.36 3.95
N GLN A 38 30.57 -31.01 4.52
CA GLN A 38 29.91 -30.57 5.75
C GLN A 38 30.59 -31.16 6.99
N ALA A 39 31.17 -30.29 7.81
CA ALA A 39 31.46 -30.54 9.22
C ALA A 39 31.65 -29.20 9.96
N LEU A 40 31.36 -29.16 11.26
CA LEU A 40 31.71 -28.03 12.14
C LEU A 40 33.18 -27.58 11.90
N TYR A 41 33.38 -26.26 11.83
CA TYR A 41 34.50 -25.47 11.25
C TYR A 41 34.52 -25.39 9.72
N HIS A 42 34.44 -24.19 9.14
CA HIS A 42 35.13 -23.95 7.87
C HIS A 42 36.50 -23.33 8.17
N VAL A 43 37.57 -24.13 8.05
CA VAL A 43 38.89 -23.71 7.55
C VAL A 43 39.02 -24.37 6.18
N VAL A 44 39.41 -23.64 5.13
CA VAL A 44 39.63 -24.26 3.81
C VAL A 44 41.11 -24.59 3.66
N SER A 45 41.56 -25.71 4.24
CA SER A 45 42.90 -26.29 4.02
C SER A 45 42.83 -27.77 3.65
N GLN A 46 43.66 -28.17 2.69
CA GLN A 46 43.60 -29.41 1.90
C GLN A 46 43.99 -30.73 2.61
N ALA A 47 43.97 -30.85 3.95
CA ALA A 47 44.45 -32.06 4.60
C ALA A 47 43.73 -32.41 5.92
N SER A 48 43.27 -33.66 5.99
CA SER A 48 42.83 -34.44 7.17
C SER A 48 41.34 -34.45 7.55
N ASP A 49 40.91 -35.61 8.05
CA ASP A 49 39.52 -36.13 8.06
C ASP A 49 39.05 -36.50 9.48
N THR A 50 39.13 -35.58 10.46
CA THR A 50 38.70 -35.87 11.84
C THR A 50 37.87 -34.73 12.47
N LEU A 51 36.81 -35.13 13.20
CA LEU A 51 35.74 -34.30 13.74
C LEU A 51 35.91 -34.04 15.25
N SER A 52 35.84 -32.79 15.70
CA SER A 52 35.70 -32.43 17.12
C SER A 52 34.84 -31.18 17.31
N ARG A 53 34.10 -31.06 18.42
CA ARG A 53 33.25 -29.91 18.80
C ARG A 53 34.05 -28.91 19.65
N VAL A 54 34.05 -27.61 19.32
CA VAL A 54 34.82 -26.58 20.06
C VAL A 54 33.91 -25.38 20.37
N GLU A 55 34.03 -24.92 21.61
CA GLU A 55 33.52 -23.64 22.11
C GLU A 55 34.18 -22.49 21.35
N LYS A 56 33.41 -21.46 20.97
CA LYS A 56 33.83 -20.17 20.35
C LYS A 56 35.34 -20.09 20.08
N PRO A 57 35.84 -20.34 18.85
CA PRO A 57 37.26 -20.60 18.62
C PRO A 57 38.09 -19.32 18.74
N SER A 58 38.37 -18.90 19.96
CA SER A 58 39.36 -17.88 20.27
C SER A 58 40.70 -18.39 19.78
N GLY A 59 41.22 -17.79 18.69
CA GLY A 59 42.51 -18.17 18.11
C GLY A 59 42.46 -18.89 16.77
N PHE A 60 41.30 -18.99 16.12
CA PHE A 60 41.22 -19.45 14.72
C PHE A 60 42.15 -18.62 13.82
N ARG A 61 42.97 -19.30 13.00
CA ARG A 61 43.85 -18.67 12.00
C ARG A 61 43.69 -19.31 10.63
N LEU A 62 43.60 -18.48 9.60
CA LEU A 62 43.61 -18.86 8.20
C LEU A 62 44.98 -19.46 7.83
N GLY A 63 44.96 -20.54 7.08
CA GLY A 63 46.16 -21.15 6.51
C GLY A 63 46.88 -20.23 5.51
N PRO A 64 48.12 -20.58 5.10
CA PRO A 64 48.82 -19.87 4.04
C PRO A 64 48.00 -19.88 2.73
N GLY A 65 47.75 -18.70 2.16
CA GLY A 65 46.97 -18.55 0.92
C GLY A 65 45.45 -18.56 1.07
N GLU A 66 44.92 -18.95 2.25
CA GLU A 66 43.49 -18.84 2.55
C GLU A 66 43.09 -17.39 2.74
N LYS A 67 42.11 -16.93 1.96
CA LYS A 67 41.66 -15.54 2.04
C LYS A 67 40.51 -15.33 3.00
N LYS A 68 39.72 -16.38 3.24
CA LYS A 68 38.45 -16.29 3.94
C LYS A 68 37.99 -17.63 4.50
N ALA A 69 37.34 -17.59 5.66
CA ALA A 69 36.61 -18.71 6.23
C ALA A 69 35.43 -18.21 7.07
N SER A 70 34.51 -19.08 7.46
CA SER A 70 33.34 -18.70 8.26
C SER A 70 32.88 -19.85 9.16
N VAL A 71 32.37 -19.53 10.35
CA VAL A 71 32.01 -20.54 11.35
C VAL A 71 30.60 -20.26 11.84
N ILE A 72 29.72 -21.24 11.71
CA ILE A 72 28.37 -21.18 12.28
C ILE A 72 28.49 -21.36 13.80
N ILE A 73 28.03 -20.36 14.54
CA ILE A 73 28.05 -20.32 16.01
C ILE A 73 26.65 -20.45 16.63
N GLY A 74 25.60 -20.45 15.81
CA GLY A 74 24.21 -20.57 16.26
C GLY A 74 23.26 -20.94 15.11
N LYS A 75 21.96 -21.02 15.40
CA LYS A 75 20.95 -21.48 14.43
C LYS A 75 20.04 -20.38 13.91
N ALA A 76 19.97 -19.24 14.60
CA ALA A 76 19.02 -18.18 14.31
C ALA A 76 19.66 -16.81 14.53
N LEU A 77 19.04 -15.77 13.96
CA LEU A 77 19.42 -14.38 14.20
C LEU A 77 19.27 -14.06 15.69
N GLU A 78 20.34 -13.53 16.27
CA GLU A 78 20.36 -13.10 17.68
C GLU A 78 20.13 -11.59 17.75
N ARG A 79 19.18 -11.16 18.58
CA ARG A 79 18.92 -9.74 18.80
C ARG A 79 19.97 -9.16 19.75
N ILE A 80 20.53 -7.99 19.40
CA ILE A 80 21.38 -7.21 20.30
C ILE A 80 20.55 -6.08 20.91
N ASP A 81 20.47 -6.02 22.25
CA ASP A 81 19.70 -4.99 22.96
C ASP A 81 20.52 -3.74 23.39
N LYS A 82 21.87 -3.78 23.42
CA LYS A 82 22.84 -2.69 23.80
C LYS A 82 24.25 -3.03 23.25
N PRO A 83 25.30 -2.17 23.22
CA PRO A 83 25.51 -0.75 22.87
C PRO A 83 26.06 -0.60 21.43
N VAL A 84 25.59 -1.41 20.48
CA VAL A 84 25.92 -1.23 19.05
C VAL A 84 25.35 0.09 18.51
N GLU A 85 24.35 0.67 19.17
CA GLU A 85 23.79 2.00 18.92
C GLU A 85 24.86 3.07 18.70
N ASN A 86 25.97 3.05 19.44
CA ASN A 86 27.05 4.03 19.26
C ASN A 86 27.74 3.96 17.88
N ALA A 87 27.75 2.80 17.22
CA ALA A 87 28.35 2.62 15.90
C ALA A 87 27.35 2.85 14.75
N VAL A 88 26.06 2.86 15.07
CA VAL A 88 24.97 3.18 14.13
C VAL A 88 24.49 4.62 14.32
N LYS A 89 25.08 5.36 15.27
CA LYS A 89 24.82 6.78 15.56
C LYS A 89 24.88 7.59 14.26
N GLY A 90 23.71 7.98 13.76
CA GLY A 90 23.54 8.74 12.53
C GLY A 90 22.35 8.28 11.70
N ASP A 91 21.97 7.00 11.80
CA ASP A 91 20.81 6.47 11.09
C ASP A 91 19.60 6.31 12.02
N SER A 92 18.78 7.36 12.06
CA SER A 92 17.54 7.40 12.86
C SER A 92 16.47 6.39 12.43
N GLY A 93 16.67 5.69 11.31
CA GLY A 93 15.70 4.71 10.77
C GLY A 93 15.82 3.30 11.36
N ILE A 94 16.92 2.97 12.05
CA ILE A 94 17.17 1.61 12.54
C ILE A 94 16.49 1.41 13.90
N THR A 95 15.60 0.41 13.98
CA THR A 95 14.82 0.13 15.18
C THR A 95 15.36 -1.04 15.99
N LYS A 96 15.94 -2.05 15.32
CA LYS A 96 16.48 -3.27 15.95
C LYS A 96 17.71 -3.76 15.21
N VAL A 97 18.64 -4.34 15.95
CA VAL A 97 19.88 -4.93 15.42
C VAL A 97 19.89 -6.41 15.70
N PHE A 98 20.20 -7.19 14.67
CA PHE A 98 20.34 -8.64 14.72
C PHE A 98 21.72 -9.04 14.23
N VAL A 99 22.23 -10.15 14.73
CA VAL A 99 23.52 -10.71 14.33
C VAL A 99 23.27 -12.01 13.61
N LEU A 100 23.91 -12.19 12.45
CA LEU A 100 23.96 -13.50 11.83
C LEU A 100 24.74 -14.44 12.75
N PRO A 101 24.26 -15.69 12.97
CA PRO A 101 24.91 -16.63 13.87
C PRO A 101 26.15 -17.28 13.22
N GLU A 102 26.98 -16.44 12.60
CA GLU A 102 28.20 -16.80 11.88
C GLU A 102 29.31 -15.81 12.26
N VAL A 103 30.51 -16.32 12.44
CA VAL A 103 31.73 -15.52 12.56
C VAL A 103 32.54 -15.70 11.29
N TYR A 104 32.93 -14.60 10.67
CA TYR A 104 33.69 -14.59 9.43
C TYR A 104 35.13 -14.22 9.74
N TYR A 105 36.06 -14.92 9.11
CA TYR A 105 37.49 -14.65 9.13
C TYR A 105 37.91 -14.27 7.72
N ALA A 106 38.61 -13.16 7.56
CA ALA A 106 39.09 -12.73 6.25
C ALA A 106 40.44 -12.03 6.36
N ARG A 107 41.21 -12.10 5.29
CA ARG A 107 42.39 -11.26 5.11
C ARG A 107 42.00 -9.89 4.59
N ILE A 108 42.74 -8.87 5.00
CA ILE A 108 42.61 -7.51 4.44
C ILE A 108 43.27 -7.47 3.06
N LYS A 109 42.68 -6.73 2.12
CA LYS A 109 43.23 -6.59 0.77
C LYS A 109 44.66 -6.01 0.82
N GLY A 110 45.63 -6.76 0.28
CA GLY A 110 47.04 -6.36 0.24
C GLY A 110 47.81 -6.58 1.54
N SER A 111 47.24 -7.31 2.51
CA SER A 111 47.89 -7.63 3.78
C SER A 111 47.68 -9.11 4.14
N GLU A 112 48.62 -9.66 4.91
CA GLU A 112 48.48 -10.97 5.56
C GLU A 112 47.70 -10.87 6.87
N GLU A 113 47.34 -9.66 7.31
CA GLU A 113 46.52 -9.42 8.48
C GLU A 113 45.15 -10.09 8.33
N GLN A 114 44.83 -10.95 9.29
CA GLN A 114 43.52 -11.56 9.45
C GLN A 114 42.67 -10.76 10.43
N ILE A 115 41.41 -10.59 10.09
CA ILE A 115 40.38 -10.05 10.97
C ILE A 115 39.27 -11.07 11.21
N SER A 116 38.57 -10.93 12.34
CA SER A 116 37.32 -11.62 12.61
C SER A 116 36.18 -10.61 12.71
N TYR A 117 35.07 -10.90 12.05
CA TYR A 117 33.93 -10.00 11.99
C TYR A 117 32.60 -10.76 11.96
N ARG A 118 31.52 -10.05 12.28
CA ARG A 118 30.15 -10.54 12.13
C ARG A 118 29.38 -9.65 11.18
N ILE A 119 28.37 -10.23 10.53
CA ILE A 119 27.41 -9.48 9.76
C ILE A 119 26.22 -9.16 10.65
N LEU A 120 25.92 -7.87 10.76
CA LEU A 120 24.74 -7.35 11.42
C LEU A 120 23.64 -7.18 10.39
N PHE A 121 22.44 -7.65 10.72
CA PHE A 121 21.19 -7.36 10.05
C PHE A 121 20.51 -6.23 10.82
N LEU A 122 20.28 -5.10 10.15
CA LEU A 122 19.70 -3.90 10.74
C LEU A 122 18.26 -3.79 10.22
N ASP A 123 17.32 -3.94 11.15
CA ASP A 123 15.88 -3.87 10.91
C ASP A 123 15.49 -2.39 10.94
N ALA A 124 15.16 -1.83 9.77
CA ALA A 124 14.72 -0.45 9.67
C ALA A 124 13.26 -0.29 10.14
N ALA A 125 12.64 0.83 9.80
CA ALA A 125 11.22 1.07 10.05
C ALA A 125 10.34 0.00 9.36
N PRO A 126 9.09 -0.20 9.84
CA PRO A 126 8.13 -1.09 9.19
C PRO A 126 7.92 -0.77 7.71
N LEU A 127 7.56 -1.77 6.90
CA LEU A 127 7.19 -1.53 5.51
C LEU A 127 5.93 -0.68 5.44
N ARG A 128 5.94 0.34 4.62
CA ARG A 128 4.89 1.34 4.49
C ARG A 128 4.27 1.28 3.11
N TYR A 129 2.94 1.42 3.05
CA TYR A 129 2.25 1.50 1.77
C TYR A 129 2.61 2.80 1.03
N ASN A 130 3.10 2.66 -0.19
CA ASN A 130 3.30 3.73 -1.14
C ASN A 130 2.01 3.88 -1.97
N PHE A 131 1.26 4.96 -1.76
CA PHE A 131 -0.03 5.18 -2.42
C PHE A 131 0.07 5.42 -3.93
N GLU A 132 1.20 5.94 -4.42
CA GLU A 132 1.41 6.21 -5.85
C GLU A 132 1.72 4.92 -6.60
N LYS A 133 2.66 4.12 -6.08
CA LYS A 133 3.07 2.86 -6.70
C LYS A 133 2.15 1.68 -6.36
N LYS A 134 1.29 1.83 -5.35
CA LYS A 134 0.34 0.82 -4.85
C LYS A 134 1.00 -0.44 -4.28
N GLU A 135 2.17 -0.28 -3.67
CA GLU A 135 3.00 -1.37 -3.11
C GLU A 135 3.54 -0.97 -1.73
N PHE A 136 3.87 -1.95 -0.90
CA PHE A 136 4.54 -1.73 0.38
C PHE A 136 6.04 -1.66 0.19
N GLU A 137 6.65 -0.59 0.68
CA GLU A 137 8.08 -0.32 0.58
C GLU A 137 8.70 -0.21 1.97
N GLY A 138 9.89 -0.77 2.13
CA GLY A 138 10.74 -0.58 3.29
C GLY A 138 12.19 -0.86 2.91
N SER A 139 13.07 -0.78 3.88
CA SER A 139 14.46 -1.14 3.68
C SER A 139 14.97 -1.99 4.83
N ILE A 140 15.98 -2.79 4.54
CA ILE A 140 16.83 -3.43 5.55
C ILE A 140 18.27 -3.05 5.22
N SER A 141 19.16 -3.15 6.19
CA SER A 141 20.56 -2.91 5.90
C SER A 141 21.49 -3.90 6.57
N PHE A 142 22.69 -4.03 6.01
CA PHE A 142 23.69 -4.98 6.44
C PHE A 142 25.00 -4.27 6.76
N LEU A 143 25.64 -4.69 7.84
CA LEU A 143 26.89 -4.11 8.31
C LEU A 143 27.85 -5.22 8.74
N ALA A 144 28.99 -5.33 8.07
CA ALA A 144 30.08 -6.17 8.54
C ALA A 144 30.88 -5.42 9.61
N ARG A 145 31.00 -6.00 10.81
CA ARG A 145 31.64 -5.36 11.97
C ARG A 145 32.66 -6.28 12.63
N GLU A 146 33.86 -5.77 12.86
CA GLU A 146 34.95 -6.48 13.53
C GLU A 146 34.56 -6.84 14.99
N GLU A 147 34.81 -8.08 15.44
CA GLU A 147 34.43 -8.53 16.79
C GLU A 147 35.27 -7.85 17.89
N SER A 148 36.51 -7.53 17.59
CA SER A 148 37.44 -6.86 18.51
C SER A 148 38.34 -5.95 17.68
N PRO A 149 37.87 -4.73 17.34
CA PRO A 149 38.82 -3.69 16.99
C PRO A 149 39.78 -3.61 18.19
N GLY A 150 41.09 -3.46 17.98
CA GLY A 150 42.04 -3.38 19.09
C GLY A 150 41.72 -2.23 20.06
N THR A 151 42.66 -1.82 20.89
CA THR A 151 42.47 -0.70 21.85
C THR A 151 42.16 0.68 21.22
N GLY A 152 41.96 0.75 19.90
CA GLY A 152 41.62 1.97 19.16
C GLY A 152 40.19 1.95 18.59
N ASN A 153 39.78 3.08 18.01
CA ASN A 153 38.52 3.20 17.29
C ASN A 153 38.47 2.20 16.12
N ALA A 154 37.27 1.69 15.82
CA ALA A 154 37.07 0.81 14.68
C ALA A 154 37.48 1.53 13.38
N VAL A 155 38.47 1.00 12.67
CA VAL A 155 38.94 1.52 11.39
C VAL A 155 38.30 0.71 10.26
N THR A 156 37.90 1.38 9.19
CA THR A 156 37.44 0.73 7.96
C THR A 156 38.57 -0.11 7.36
N LYS A 157 38.31 -1.38 7.07
CA LYS A 157 39.25 -2.27 6.40
C LYS A 157 38.59 -2.89 5.16
N ILE A 158 39.34 -2.97 4.05
CA ILE A 158 38.86 -3.58 2.79
C ILE A 158 39.16 -5.07 2.82
N LEU A 159 38.14 -5.90 2.58
CA LEU A 159 38.28 -7.35 2.51
C LEU A 159 39.05 -7.78 1.25
N SER A 160 39.89 -8.80 1.38
CA SER A 160 40.61 -9.40 0.24
C SER A 160 39.67 -10.03 -0.79
N GLU A 161 38.53 -10.56 -0.33
CA GLU A 161 37.40 -11.01 -1.14
C GLU A 161 36.08 -10.51 -0.54
N PRO A 162 35.12 -10.06 -1.36
CA PRO A 162 33.83 -9.61 -0.85
C PRO A 162 33.04 -10.74 -0.17
N GLU A 163 32.28 -10.40 0.86
CA GLU A 163 31.28 -11.28 1.44
C GLU A 163 29.99 -11.20 0.62
N GLN A 164 29.52 -12.35 0.13
CA GLN A 164 28.30 -12.45 -0.68
C GLN A 164 27.19 -13.01 0.20
N ILE A 165 26.13 -12.25 0.35
CA ILE A 165 24.89 -12.69 0.98
C ILE A 165 23.75 -12.44 -0.01
N PHE A 166 22.68 -13.22 0.10
CA PHE A 166 21.47 -13.00 -0.71
C PHE A 166 20.29 -12.76 0.20
N VAL A 167 19.49 -11.76 -0.13
CA VAL A 167 18.22 -11.51 0.53
C VAL A 167 17.12 -12.07 -0.35
N SER A 168 16.42 -13.08 0.16
CA SER A 168 15.26 -13.65 -0.50
C SER A 168 13.97 -13.10 0.10
N VAL A 169 13.11 -12.60 -0.77
CA VAL A 169 11.79 -12.05 -0.46
C VAL A 169 10.83 -12.59 -1.50
N GLU A 170 9.83 -13.35 -1.07
CA GLU A 170 8.89 -14.03 -1.97
C GLU A 170 9.64 -14.87 -3.02
N SER A 171 9.52 -14.54 -4.31
CA SER A 171 10.22 -15.20 -5.43
C SER A 171 11.51 -14.51 -5.87
N ARG A 172 11.86 -13.37 -5.26
CA ARG A 172 13.05 -12.58 -5.62
C ARG A 172 14.24 -12.93 -4.72
N GLN A 173 15.44 -12.86 -5.31
CA GLN A 173 16.71 -12.92 -4.58
C GLN A 173 17.54 -11.70 -4.96
N ILE A 174 18.01 -10.97 -3.96
CA ILE A 174 18.76 -9.73 -4.11
C ILE A 174 20.19 -10.01 -3.61
N PRO A 175 21.21 -10.02 -4.49
CA PRO A 175 22.60 -10.20 -4.09
C PRO A 175 23.13 -8.95 -3.37
N ILE A 176 23.91 -9.16 -2.32
CA ILE A 176 24.57 -8.10 -1.56
C ILE A 176 26.03 -8.47 -1.40
N SER A 177 26.89 -7.52 -1.72
CA SER A 177 28.35 -7.68 -1.68
C SER A 177 28.93 -6.73 -0.65
N LEU A 178 29.40 -7.26 0.49
CA LEU A 178 30.08 -6.49 1.52
C LEU A 178 31.59 -6.54 1.25
N THR A 179 32.17 -5.40 0.88
CA THR A 179 33.60 -5.30 0.50
C THR A 179 34.46 -4.77 1.63
N GLN A 180 33.86 -4.19 2.67
CA GLN A 180 34.53 -3.50 3.77
C GLN A 180 33.88 -3.87 5.11
N VAL A 181 34.68 -3.85 6.17
CA VAL A 181 34.20 -3.93 7.56
C VAL A 181 34.25 -2.57 8.22
N ASN A 182 33.41 -2.35 9.22
CA ASN A 182 33.26 -1.08 9.94
C ASN A 182 32.92 0.11 9.02
N TRP A 183 32.30 -0.16 7.87
CA TRP A 183 31.81 0.82 6.89
C TRP A 183 30.34 1.16 7.15
N PRO A 184 29.77 2.27 6.64
CA PRO A 184 28.33 2.49 6.70
C PRO A 184 27.50 1.30 6.17
N PRO A 185 26.28 1.10 6.69
CA PRO A 185 25.43 0.00 6.26
C PRO A 185 25.12 0.00 4.76
N VAL A 186 25.02 -1.19 4.18
CA VAL A 186 24.53 -1.39 2.81
C VAL A 186 23.03 -1.62 2.87
N TYR A 187 22.25 -0.74 2.24
CA TYR A 187 20.80 -0.79 2.23
C TYR A 187 20.27 -1.67 1.10
N VAL A 188 19.15 -2.34 1.38
CA VAL A 188 18.40 -3.12 0.41
C VAL A 188 16.94 -2.73 0.51
N ASP A 189 16.39 -2.28 -0.61
CA ASP A 189 14.98 -1.97 -0.72
C ASP A 189 14.16 -3.25 -0.78
N ILE A 190 13.14 -3.30 0.06
CA ILE A 190 12.20 -4.42 0.17
C ILE A 190 10.85 -3.92 -0.29
N VAL A 191 10.30 -4.60 -1.28
CA VAL A 191 9.01 -4.25 -1.88
C VAL A 191 8.10 -5.47 -1.86
N SER A 192 6.81 -5.28 -1.61
CA SER A 192 5.79 -6.34 -1.70
C SER A 192 4.44 -5.75 -2.06
N ASN A 193 3.65 -6.45 -2.88
CA ASN A 193 2.39 -5.93 -3.40
C ASN A 193 1.24 -6.02 -2.39
N ASP A 194 1.17 -7.13 -1.64
CA ASP A 194 0.05 -7.42 -0.74
C ASP A 194 0.50 -8.20 0.51
N PRO A 195 1.52 -7.73 1.26
CA PRO A 195 1.92 -8.36 2.51
C PRO A 195 0.85 -8.11 3.59
N VAL A 196 0.72 -9.06 4.50
CA VAL A 196 -0.28 -9.05 5.58
C VAL A 196 0.42 -9.22 6.92
N ASP A 197 0.27 -8.24 7.83
CA ASP A 197 0.89 -8.10 9.16
C ASP A 197 2.43 -8.08 9.19
N SER A 198 3.07 -9.00 8.49
CA SER A 198 4.52 -9.10 8.38
C SER A 198 4.94 -9.73 7.05
N LEU A 199 6.08 -9.29 6.51
CA LEU A 199 6.73 -9.89 5.36
C LEU A 199 7.90 -10.76 5.82
N THR A 200 7.94 -12.02 5.38
CA THR A 200 9.07 -12.91 5.70
C THR A 200 10.21 -12.69 4.71
N VAL A 201 11.36 -12.32 5.24
CA VAL A 201 12.62 -12.18 4.50
C VAL A 201 13.58 -13.27 4.96
N LYS A 202 14.36 -13.81 4.03
CA LYS A 202 15.41 -14.79 4.34
C LYS A 202 16.78 -14.23 3.96
N VAL A 203 17.72 -14.28 4.90
CA VAL A 203 19.12 -13.94 4.66
C VAL A 203 19.89 -15.22 4.38
N LEU A 204 20.22 -15.44 3.12
CA LEU A 204 20.95 -16.60 2.62
C LEU A 204 22.46 -16.31 2.67
N THR A 205 23.21 -17.24 3.22
CA THR A 205 24.67 -17.21 3.24
C THR A 205 25.20 -18.51 2.63
N ILE A 206 26.51 -18.58 2.35
CA ILE A 206 27.15 -19.82 1.91
C ILE A 206 26.97 -20.95 2.93
N ASN A 207 26.95 -20.61 4.22
CA ASN A 207 26.83 -21.57 5.32
C ASN A 207 25.38 -21.96 5.64
N ASN A 208 24.42 -21.10 5.28
CA ASN A 208 23.00 -21.36 5.44
C ASN A 208 22.25 -21.04 4.14
N PRO A 209 22.30 -21.95 3.15
CA PRO A 209 21.59 -21.77 1.87
C PRO A 209 20.07 -21.86 2.03
N THR A 210 19.55 -22.30 3.18
CA THR A 210 18.11 -22.26 3.49
C THR A 210 17.64 -20.89 4.03
N GLY A 211 18.61 -20.10 4.48
CA GLY A 211 18.46 -18.71 4.91
C GLY A 211 17.96 -18.55 6.35
N TYR A 212 18.44 -17.49 7.00
CA TYR A 212 17.93 -17.05 8.30
C TYR A 212 16.65 -16.25 8.10
N GLN A 213 15.56 -16.70 8.71
CA GLN A 213 14.26 -16.07 8.53
C GLN A 213 14.07 -14.89 9.49
N LYS A 214 13.50 -13.82 8.95
CA LYS A 214 13.12 -12.63 9.70
C LYS A 214 11.77 -12.13 9.21
N LYS A 215 10.86 -11.87 10.14
CA LYS A 215 9.59 -11.20 9.85
C LYS A 215 9.76 -9.70 10.01
N LEU A 216 9.55 -8.97 8.92
CA LEU A 216 9.52 -7.52 8.89
C LEU A 216 8.09 -7.05 9.15
N PRO A 217 7.84 -6.13 10.09
CA PRO A 217 6.49 -5.65 10.37
C PRO A 217 5.96 -4.80 9.20
N ILE A 218 4.66 -4.90 8.94
CA ILE A 218 3.94 -4.02 8.01
C ILE A 218 3.26 -2.91 8.81
N GLU A 219 3.38 -1.66 8.36
CA GLU A 219 2.55 -0.54 8.81
C GLU A 219 1.28 -0.48 7.94
N PRO A 220 0.10 -0.78 8.50
CA PRO A 220 -1.12 -0.82 7.72
C PRO A 220 -1.54 0.55 7.17
N ALA A 221 -2.25 0.53 6.06
CA ALA A 221 -2.70 1.74 5.38
C ALA A 221 -4.20 1.71 5.06
N ILE A 222 -4.86 2.84 5.27
CA ILE A 222 -6.24 3.11 4.85
C ILE A 222 -6.20 3.83 3.51
N ILE A 223 -6.89 3.26 2.53
CA ILE A 223 -6.95 3.79 1.17
C ILE A 223 -8.36 4.31 0.91
N LEU A 224 -8.47 5.61 0.63
CA LEU A 224 -9.67 6.23 0.09
C LEU A 224 -9.52 6.41 -1.42
N ASN A 225 -10.51 5.97 -2.19
CA ASN A 225 -10.53 6.09 -3.64
C ASN A 225 -11.93 6.45 -4.16
N SER A 226 -11.99 7.05 -5.34
CA SER A 226 -13.21 7.32 -6.09
C SER A 226 -13.02 6.98 -7.56
N ASN A 227 -14.06 6.43 -8.18
CA ASN A 227 -14.09 6.24 -9.64
C ASN A 227 -14.49 7.53 -10.39
N ARG A 228 -14.80 8.61 -9.67
CA ARG A 228 -15.18 9.91 -10.23
C ARG A 228 -14.31 11.01 -9.61
N GLN A 229 -13.89 11.95 -10.45
CA GLN A 229 -13.16 13.16 -10.04
C GLN A 229 -14.08 14.39 -10.00
N THR A 230 -15.31 14.27 -10.49
CA THR A 230 -16.29 15.36 -10.54
C THR A 230 -17.63 14.95 -9.93
N ILE A 231 -18.32 15.92 -9.36
CA ILE A 231 -19.67 15.78 -8.81
C ILE A 231 -20.52 16.99 -9.17
N ASN A 232 -21.81 16.79 -9.44
CA ASN A 232 -22.73 17.91 -9.55
C ASN A 232 -22.91 18.57 -8.16
N GLY A 233 -22.60 19.86 -8.12
CA GLY A 233 -22.63 20.70 -6.94
C GLY A 233 -24.02 20.96 -6.39
N PHE A 234 -24.08 21.78 -5.33
CA PHE A 234 -25.31 22.13 -4.62
C PHE A 234 -26.12 20.88 -4.28
N GLY A 235 -25.49 19.82 -3.77
CA GLY A 235 -26.14 18.58 -3.34
C GLY A 235 -27.00 17.86 -4.36
N VAL A 236 -26.90 18.15 -5.66
CA VAL A 236 -27.74 17.51 -6.69
C VAL A 236 -27.35 16.06 -6.89
N GLN A 237 -26.08 15.71 -6.64
CA GLN A 237 -25.55 14.37 -6.82
C GLN A 237 -24.85 13.88 -5.57
N THR A 238 -24.86 12.57 -5.43
CA THR A 238 -24.07 11.82 -4.45
C THR A 238 -23.18 10.84 -5.20
N ILE A 239 -21.90 10.75 -4.81
CA ILE A 239 -20.97 9.78 -5.39
C ILE A 239 -20.48 8.81 -4.31
N PRO A 240 -20.30 7.52 -4.65
CA PRO A 240 -19.68 6.57 -3.75
C PRO A 240 -18.17 6.75 -3.73
N LEU A 241 -17.60 6.84 -2.53
CA LEU A 241 -16.18 6.75 -2.26
C LEU A 241 -15.90 5.36 -1.66
N THR A 242 -14.91 4.67 -2.19
CA THR A 242 -14.51 3.35 -1.71
C THR A 242 -13.37 3.49 -0.72
N VAL A 243 -13.52 2.87 0.44
CA VAL A 243 -12.53 2.88 1.52
C VAL A 243 -12.10 1.45 1.78
N SER A 244 -10.80 1.19 1.81
CA SER A 244 -10.24 -0.14 2.04
C SER A 244 -9.05 -0.08 3.00
N LEU A 245 -8.80 -1.21 3.66
CA LEU A 245 -7.65 -1.39 4.56
C LEU A 245 -6.65 -2.34 3.90
N LYS A 246 -5.37 -2.00 3.95
CA LYS A 246 -4.26 -2.82 3.45
C LYS A 246 -3.24 -3.11 4.55
N GLY A 247 -2.59 -4.26 4.47
CA GLY A 247 -1.46 -4.61 5.35
C GLY A 247 -1.84 -5.22 6.70
N VAL A 248 -3.07 -5.70 6.88
CA VAL A 248 -3.57 -6.30 8.14
C VAL A 248 -4.14 -7.68 7.86
N SER A 249 -4.11 -8.62 8.81
CA SER A 249 -4.84 -9.89 8.69
C SER A 249 -6.30 -9.78 9.14
N SER A 250 -7.07 -10.82 8.81
CA SER A 250 -8.48 -10.94 9.17
C SER A 250 -8.71 -10.79 10.68
N GLY A 251 -9.64 -9.93 11.07
CA GLY A 251 -10.18 -9.85 12.44
C GLY A 251 -9.90 -8.54 13.18
N ARG A 252 -8.95 -7.73 12.73
CA ARG A 252 -8.74 -6.40 13.31
C ARG A 252 -9.72 -5.40 12.70
N GLN A 253 -10.53 -4.80 13.57
CA GLN A 253 -11.46 -3.73 13.21
C GLN A 253 -10.79 -2.37 13.38
N VAL A 254 -10.94 -1.49 12.40
CA VAL A 254 -10.38 -0.14 12.40
C VAL A 254 -11.49 0.87 12.20
N GLN A 255 -11.71 1.73 13.20
CA GLN A 255 -12.61 2.86 13.05
C GLN A 255 -11.94 3.93 12.20
N VAL A 256 -12.64 4.36 11.15
CA VAL A 256 -12.21 5.44 10.25
C VAL A 256 -13.29 6.50 10.23
N SER A 257 -12.92 7.70 10.61
CA SER A 257 -13.74 8.90 10.45
C SER A 257 -13.31 9.64 9.20
N PHE A 258 -14.16 10.51 8.67
CA PHE A 258 -13.82 11.30 7.49
C PHE A 258 -13.97 12.78 7.77
N GLU A 259 -13.01 13.54 7.26
CA GLU A 259 -13.07 15.00 7.19
C GLU A 259 -13.31 15.41 5.74
N SER A 260 -14.11 16.46 5.57
CA SER A 260 -14.31 17.08 4.27
C SER A 260 -14.21 18.59 4.41
N SER A 261 -13.55 19.26 3.45
CA SER A 261 -13.50 20.72 3.42
C SER A 261 -14.89 21.33 3.22
N TYR A 262 -15.76 20.65 2.46
CA TYR A 262 -17.12 21.09 2.19
C TYR A 262 -17.99 19.94 1.65
N GLY A 263 -19.26 19.92 2.05
CA GLY A 263 -20.17 18.80 1.74
C GLY A 263 -20.32 17.83 2.90
N SER A 264 -21.23 16.87 2.73
CA SER A 264 -21.56 15.87 3.73
C SER A 264 -21.16 14.46 3.28
N LEU A 265 -20.65 13.69 4.24
CA LEU A 265 -20.28 12.29 4.08
C LEU A 265 -21.24 11.41 4.87
N SER A 266 -21.76 10.36 4.22
CA SER A 266 -22.69 9.43 4.85
C SER A 266 -22.32 7.97 4.56
N PRO A 267 -21.98 7.18 5.59
CA PRO A 267 -21.85 7.56 7.00
C PRO A 267 -20.60 8.44 7.27
N ALA A 268 -20.62 9.23 8.36
CA ALA A 268 -19.48 10.08 8.74
C ALA A 268 -18.28 9.29 9.31
N SER A 269 -18.52 8.04 9.73
CA SER A 269 -17.49 7.10 10.16
C SER A 269 -17.90 5.68 9.78
N ILE A 270 -16.91 4.84 9.51
CA ILE A 270 -17.10 3.42 9.21
C ILE A 270 -16.19 2.57 10.10
N LEU A 271 -16.53 1.29 10.18
CA LEU A 271 -15.67 0.26 10.75
C LEU A 271 -15.12 -0.58 9.60
N LEU A 272 -13.82 -0.49 9.36
CA LEU A 272 -13.14 -1.30 8.36
C LEU A 272 -12.70 -2.63 8.96
N VAL A 273 -12.89 -3.70 8.20
CA VAL A 273 -12.36 -5.04 8.44
C VAL A 273 -11.42 -5.36 7.28
N ASN A 274 -10.39 -6.16 7.54
CA ASN A 274 -9.48 -6.60 6.49
C ASN A 274 -10.22 -7.21 5.28
N ASP A 275 -9.70 -6.96 4.07
CA ASP A 275 -10.23 -7.43 2.78
C ASP A 275 -11.66 -6.98 2.44
N GLN A 276 -12.27 -6.12 3.27
CA GLN A 276 -13.60 -5.57 3.02
C GLN A 276 -13.51 -4.09 2.71
N SER A 277 -13.77 -3.76 1.45
CA SER A 277 -14.02 -2.39 1.04
C SER A 277 -15.40 -1.95 1.52
N GLN A 278 -15.47 -0.76 2.10
CA GLN A 278 -16.71 -0.11 2.51
C GLN A 278 -16.95 1.11 1.63
N VAL A 279 -18.22 1.51 1.51
CA VAL A 279 -18.64 2.66 0.70
C VAL A 279 -19.09 3.79 1.61
N VAL A 280 -18.56 4.98 1.37
CA VAL A 280 -18.98 6.23 1.98
C VAL A 280 -19.48 7.15 0.89
N ASN A 281 -20.66 7.73 1.08
CA ASN A 281 -21.28 8.57 0.07
C ASN A 281 -20.93 10.05 0.31
N LEU A 282 -20.37 10.70 -0.69
CA LEU A 282 -20.10 12.15 -0.69
C LEU A 282 -21.23 12.89 -1.40
N ARG A 283 -21.76 13.92 -0.74
CA ARG A 283 -22.71 14.87 -1.31
C ARG A 283 -22.13 16.28 -1.18
N SER A 284 -21.91 16.96 -2.31
CA SER A 284 -21.46 18.35 -2.31
C SER A 284 -22.52 19.26 -1.69
N GLU A 285 -22.14 20.37 -1.06
CA GLU A 285 -23.08 21.43 -0.63
C GLU A 285 -23.11 22.63 -1.57
N GLY A 286 -22.24 22.66 -2.60
CA GLY A 286 -22.02 23.82 -3.49
C GLY A 286 -21.01 23.50 -4.59
N THR A 287 -20.14 24.42 -4.96
CA THR A 287 -19.21 24.27 -6.11
C THR A 287 -17.77 24.57 -5.73
N GLY A 288 -16.81 24.03 -6.48
CA GLY A 288 -15.37 24.15 -6.22
C GLY A 288 -14.74 22.84 -5.79
N ASP A 289 -13.51 22.92 -5.28
CA ASP A 289 -12.73 21.74 -4.93
C ASP A 289 -13.12 21.23 -3.54
N ILE A 290 -13.52 19.96 -3.48
CA ILE A 290 -13.82 19.25 -2.25
C ILE A 290 -12.63 18.38 -1.92
N GLU A 291 -12.04 18.62 -0.76
CA GLU A 291 -11.01 17.75 -0.20
C GLU A 291 -11.68 16.77 0.76
N VAL A 292 -11.43 15.48 0.57
CA VAL A 292 -11.89 14.41 1.48
C VAL A 292 -10.71 13.66 2.03
N LYS A 293 -10.63 13.55 3.36
CA LYS A 293 -9.51 12.92 4.04
C LYS A 293 -10.04 11.85 5.02
N PRO A 294 -9.55 10.60 4.94
CA PRO A 294 -9.80 9.63 5.99
C PRO A 294 -8.91 9.92 7.20
N VAL A 295 -9.46 9.74 8.40
CA VAL A 295 -8.80 9.98 9.68
C VAL A 295 -8.96 8.74 10.56
N SER A 296 -7.84 8.25 11.10
CA SER A 296 -7.84 7.12 12.02
C SER A 296 -6.64 7.21 12.96
N ALA A 297 -6.81 6.71 14.19
CA ALA A 297 -5.75 6.69 15.18
C ALA A 297 -4.79 5.51 14.91
N ASN A 298 -3.49 5.80 14.76
CA ASN A 298 -2.41 4.82 14.57
C ASN A 298 -2.33 4.13 13.21
N TYR A 299 -3.03 4.64 12.19
CA TYR A 299 -2.97 4.11 10.83
C TYR A 299 -2.51 5.17 9.85
N ARG A 300 -1.70 4.76 8.89
CA ARG A 300 -1.36 5.61 7.76
C ARG A 300 -2.57 5.75 6.86
N THR A 301 -2.91 6.97 6.48
CA THR A 301 -4.05 7.28 5.62
C THR A 301 -3.56 7.73 4.25
N SER A 302 -4.35 7.46 3.21
CA SER A 302 -4.07 8.01 1.88
C SER A 302 -4.01 9.53 1.91
N PRO A 303 -3.30 10.16 0.96
CA PRO A 303 -3.40 11.60 0.74
C PRO A 303 -4.87 12.03 0.55
N PRO A 304 -5.18 13.31 0.80
CA PRO A 304 -6.51 13.83 0.58
C PRO A 304 -6.98 13.61 -0.86
N LEU A 305 -8.22 13.14 -1.00
CA LEU A 305 -8.87 12.93 -2.29
C LEU A 305 -9.53 14.25 -2.72
N LEU A 306 -9.15 14.76 -3.88
CA LEU A 306 -9.72 15.97 -4.47
C LEU A 306 -10.85 15.62 -5.45
N ILE A 307 -12.02 16.21 -5.23
CA ILE A 307 -13.21 16.05 -6.07
C ILE A 307 -13.72 17.43 -6.48
N HIS A 308 -13.92 17.67 -7.77
CA HIS A 308 -14.39 18.95 -8.29
C HIS A 308 -15.91 19.00 -8.36
N ALA A 309 -16.53 19.87 -7.57
CA ALA A 309 -17.96 20.12 -7.61
C ALA A 309 -18.30 21.19 -8.68
N ILE A 310 -19.02 20.77 -9.72
CA ILE A 310 -19.39 21.63 -10.85
C ILE A 310 -20.81 22.16 -10.72
N VAL A 311 -21.09 23.33 -11.32
CA VAL A 311 -22.46 23.85 -11.41
C VAL A 311 -23.33 22.84 -12.18
N PRO A 312 -24.50 22.42 -11.66
CA PRO A 312 -25.35 21.44 -12.29
C PRO A 312 -26.17 22.08 -13.44
N VAL A 313 -25.51 22.48 -14.52
CA VAL A 313 -26.12 23.24 -15.62
C VAL A 313 -27.29 22.48 -16.26
N PHE A 314 -27.17 21.17 -16.45
CA PHE A 314 -28.26 20.35 -17.02
C PHE A 314 -29.51 20.32 -16.13
N PHE A 315 -29.33 20.24 -14.81
CA PHE A 315 -30.41 20.35 -13.85
C PHE A 315 -31.13 21.69 -13.99
N LEU A 316 -30.37 22.79 -14.07
CA LEU A 316 -30.92 24.14 -14.22
C LEU A 316 -31.67 24.31 -15.54
N ILE A 317 -31.12 23.82 -16.66
CA ILE A 317 -31.77 23.86 -17.97
C ILE A 317 -33.10 23.08 -17.92
N CYS A 318 -33.10 21.88 -17.36
CA CYS A 318 -34.31 21.07 -17.23
C CYS A 318 -35.36 21.74 -16.35
N ALA A 319 -34.94 22.39 -15.25
CA ALA A 319 -35.84 23.13 -14.37
C ALA A 319 -36.52 24.30 -15.10
N VAL A 320 -35.75 25.07 -15.87
CA VAL A 320 -36.24 26.23 -16.66
C VAL A 320 -37.13 25.75 -17.81
N LEU A 321 -36.68 24.79 -18.60
CA LEU A 321 -37.44 24.25 -19.74
C LEU A 321 -38.76 23.61 -19.28
N GLY A 322 -38.73 22.84 -18.19
CA GLY A 322 -39.94 22.26 -17.61
C GLY A 322 -40.96 23.35 -17.27
N GLY A 323 -40.56 24.35 -16.47
CA GLY A 323 -41.46 25.43 -16.05
C GLY A 323 -41.99 26.26 -17.22
N PHE A 324 -41.13 26.53 -18.21
CA PHE A 324 -41.49 27.19 -19.45
C PHE A 324 -42.56 26.40 -20.23
N LEU A 325 -42.32 25.10 -20.47
CA LEU A 325 -43.24 24.22 -21.22
C LEU A 325 -44.57 24.07 -20.49
N GLY A 326 -44.54 23.92 -19.16
CA GLY A 326 -45.74 23.89 -18.32
C GLY A 326 -46.57 25.16 -18.48
N SER A 327 -45.94 26.32 -18.35
CA SER A 327 -46.63 27.59 -18.54
C SER A 327 -47.14 27.80 -19.96
N LEU A 328 -46.40 27.36 -20.97
CA LEU A 328 -46.80 27.49 -22.37
C LEU A 328 -48.03 26.62 -22.68
N ALA A 329 -48.01 25.35 -22.26
CA ALA A 329 -49.13 24.42 -22.42
C ALA A 329 -50.42 24.97 -21.80
N ARG A 330 -50.30 25.61 -20.63
CA ARG A 330 -51.40 26.29 -19.95
C ARG A 330 -51.99 27.44 -20.79
N ILE A 331 -51.15 28.34 -21.30
CA ILE A 331 -51.61 29.50 -22.09
C ILE A 331 -52.34 29.04 -23.35
N LEU A 332 -51.81 28.02 -24.03
CA LEU A 332 -52.41 27.44 -25.23
C LEU A 332 -53.78 26.81 -24.94
N LYS A 333 -53.94 26.10 -23.81
CA LYS A 333 -55.23 25.53 -23.39
C LYS A 333 -56.28 26.59 -23.11
N GLY A 334 -55.89 27.74 -22.56
CA GLY A 334 -56.80 28.84 -22.25
C GLY A 334 -57.19 29.74 -23.43
N ARG A 335 -56.66 29.49 -24.65
CA ARG A 335 -56.80 30.35 -25.84
C ARG A 335 -56.47 31.83 -25.57
N LYS A 336 -55.64 32.12 -24.56
CA LYS A 336 -55.23 33.48 -24.20
C LYS A 336 -54.07 33.91 -25.12
N LYS A 337 -53.97 35.21 -25.43
CA LYS A 337 -52.77 35.76 -26.10
C LYS A 337 -51.53 35.46 -25.25
N ILE A 338 -50.44 35.02 -25.90
CA ILE A 338 -49.17 34.75 -25.22
C ILE A 338 -48.67 36.07 -24.62
N LYS A 339 -48.65 36.14 -23.28
CA LYS A 339 -48.10 37.26 -22.52
C LYS A 339 -46.84 36.78 -21.81
N LEU A 340 -45.81 37.64 -21.76
CA LEU A 340 -44.52 37.32 -21.14
C LEU A 340 -44.64 37.10 -19.62
N ARG A 341 -45.53 37.84 -18.94
CA ARG A 341 -45.68 37.78 -17.48
C ARG A 341 -46.09 36.39 -16.96
N PRO A 342 -47.19 35.76 -17.44
CA PRO A 342 -47.54 34.39 -17.03
C PRO A 342 -46.42 33.37 -17.26
N LEU A 343 -45.71 33.50 -18.39
CA LEU A 343 -44.61 32.63 -18.76
C LEU A 343 -43.40 32.75 -17.82
N ALA A 344 -43.07 33.97 -17.41
CA ALA A 344 -42.03 34.22 -16.42
C ALA A 344 -42.41 33.64 -15.04
N TYR A 345 -43.66 33.85 -14.59
CA TYR A 345 -44.12 33.31 -13.30
C TYR A 345 -44.15 31.78 -13.28
N GLY A 346 -44.65 31.13 -14.33
CA GLY A 346 -44.68 29.67 -14.41
C GLY A 346 -43.28 29.05 -14.46
N THR A 347 -42.36 29.68 -15.18
CA THR A 347 -40.93 29.28 -15.18
C THR A 347 -40.31 29.41 -13.79
N LEU A 348 -40.48 30.56 -13.13
CA LEU A 348 -39.96 30.79 -11.77
C LEU A 348 -40.54 29.80 -10.75
N PHE A 349 -41.84 29.55 -10.82
CA PHE A 349 -42.51 28.60 -9.93
C PHE A 349 -42.04 27.16 -10.19
N GLY A 350 -41.82 26.78 -11.45
CA GLY A 350 -41.19 25.50 -11.81
C GLY A 350 -39.79 25.35 -11.19
N CYS A 351 -38.94 26.37 -11.32
CA CYS A 351 -37.62 26.39 -10.68
C CYS A 351 -37.72 26.25 -9.15
N LEU A 352 -38.65 26.97 -8.50
CA LEU A 352 -38.85 26.87 -7.05
C LEU A 352 -39.29 25.48 -6.61
N VAL A 353 -40.21 24.83 -7.34
CA VAL A 353 -40.64 23.46 -7.04
C VAL A 353 -39.49 22.47 -7.23
N SER A 354 -38.67 22.65 -8.26
CA SER A 354 -37.48 21.82 -8.47
C SER A 354 -36.42 22.01 -7.38
N LEU A 355 -36.23 23.25 -6.91
CA LEU A 355 -35.38 23.53 -5.75
C LEU A 355 -35.96 22.95 -4.46
N ALA A 356 -37.29 22.97 -4.27
CA ALA A 356 -37.95 22.37 -3.12
C ALA A 356 -37.85 20.83 -3.14
N TYR A 357 -38.09 20.21 -4.29
CA TYR A 357 -37.88 18.77 -4.50
C TYR A 357 -36.45 18.36 -4.11
N TRP A 358 -35.47 19.16 -4.55
CA TRP A 358 -34.07 18.97 -4.20
C TRP A 358 -33.79 19.17 -2.70
N GLY A 359 -34.24 20.30 -2.13
CA GLY A 359 -33.88 20.74 -0.78
C GLY A 359 -34.54 19.92 0.32
N VAL A 360 -35.76 19.42 0.10
CA VAL A 360 -36.39 18.48 1.04
C VAL A 360 -35.73 17.09 0.93
N GLY A 361 -34.88 16.86 -0.07
CA GLY A 361 -34.13 15.62 -0.23
C GLY A 361 -35.06 14.42 -0.34
N ILE A 362 -36.30 14.62 -0.82
CA ILE A 362 -37.28 13.56 -0.81
C ILE A 362 -36.91 12.55 -1.89
N MET A 363 -36.17 11.52 -1.47
CA MET A 363 -36.26 10.20 -2.08
C MET A 363 -37.67 9.66 -1.82
N LEU A 364 -38.72 10.29 -2.38
CA LEU A 364 -40.11 9.77 -2.32
C LEU A 364 -40.17 8.35 -2.87
N ILE A 365 -39.21 8.00 -3.71
CA ILE A 365 -39.12 6.74 -4.39
C ILE A 365 -37.69 6.20 -4.20
N LYS A 366 -37.49 5.31 -3.21
CA LYS A 366 -36.26 4.48 -3.09
C LYS A 366 -36.23 3.37 -4.15
N ILE A 367 -36.58 3.68 -5.40
CA ILE A 367 -36.38 2.75 -6.50
C ILE A 367 -35.00 3.06 -7.07
N PRO A 368 -34.07 2.10 -7.09
CA PRO A 368 -32.72 2.30 -7.63
C PRO A 368 -32.81 2.39 -9.16
N PHE A 369 -33.20 3.55 -9.67
CA PHE A 369 -33.08 3.84 -11.09
C PHE A 369 -31.61 4.05 -11.42
N THR A 370 -31.05 3.15 -12.22
CA THR A 370 -29.66 3.22 -12.69
C THR A 370 -29.46 4.23 -13.83
N PHE A 371 -30.49 5.02 -14.16
CA PHE A 371 -30.45 5.96 -15.26
C PHE A 371 -29.70 7.24 -14.87
N PRO A 372 -28.60 7.59 -15.56
CA PRO A 372 -27.80 8.77 -15.22
C PRO A 372 -28.53 10.10 -15.41
N VAL A 373 -29.71 10.10 -16.04
CA VAL A 373 -30.52 11.30 -16.38
C VAL A 373 -31.84 11.35 -15.59
N PHE A 374 -32.05 10.46 -14.63
CA PHE A 374 -33.34 10.36 -13.92
C PHE A 374 -33.69 11.65 -13.17
N ASN A 375 -32.72 12.25 -12.49
CA ASN A 375 -32.95 13.47 -11.72
C ASN A 375 -33.35 14.64 -12.62
N GLU A 376 -32.70 14.78 -13.78
CA GLU A 376 -32.97 15.82 -14.76
C GLU A 376 -34.37 15.66 -15.37
N VAL A 377 -34.78 14.42 -15.69
CA VAL A 377 -36.13 14.13 -16.19
C VAL A 377 -37.18 14.41 -15.11
N ALA A 378 -36.95 13.98 -13.87
CA ALA A 378 -37.86 14.24 -12.76
C ALA A 378 -38.03 15.76 -12.53
N VAL A 379 -36.93 16.51 -12.54
CA VAL A 379 -36.91 17.98 -12.43
C VAL A 379 -37.67 18.63 -13.57
N LEU A 380 -37.46 18.18 -14.81
CA LEU A 380 -38.21 18.69 -15.96
C LEU A 380 -39.72 18.46 -15.80
N VAL A 381 -40.14 17.25 -15.42
CA VAL A 381 -41.55 16.90 -15.25
C VAL A 381 -42.17 17.67 -14.08
N LEU A 382 -41.50 17.73 -12.92
CA LEU A 382 -41.99 18.46 -11.76
C LEU A 382 -42.09 19.96 -12.03
N SER A 383 -41.07 20.56 -12.64
CA SER A 383 -41.11 21.94 -13.08
C SER A 383 -42.25 22.19 -14.07
N MET A 384 -42.50 21.27 -15.00
CA MET A 384 -43.60 21.36 -15.96
C MET A 384 -44.96 21.31 -15.29
N LEU A 385 -45.17 20.39 -14.35
CA LEU A 385 -46.41 20.30 -13.58
C LEU A 385 -46.63 21.55 -12.73
N ALA A 386 -45.58 22.07 -12.09
CA ALA A 386 -45.63 23.31 -11.32
C ALA A 386 -46.00 24.51 -12.21
N GLY A 387 -45.40 24.63 -13.40
CA GLY A 387 -45.71 25.70 -14.36
C GLY A 387 -47.15 25.69 -14.86
N LEU A 388 -47.90 24.60 -14.67
CA LEU A 388 -49.34 24.54 -14.99
C LEU A 388 -50.23 25.22 -13.94
N ILE A 389 -49.76 25.51 -12.72
CA ILE A 389 -50.56 26.04 -11.61
C ILE A 389 -50.70 27.59 -11.70
N GLU A 390 -51.89 28.16 -11.43
CA GLU A 390 -52.10 29.63 -11.51
C GLU A 390 -51.67 30.29 -10.21
N TRP A 391 -51.10 31.49 -10.31
CA TRP A 391 -50.94 32.34 -9.13
C TRP A 391 -52.29 32.62 -8.44
N ASP A 392 -53.38 32.71 -9.22
CA ASP A 392 -54.73 32.88 -8.71
C ASP A 392 -55.25 31.63 -7.97
N ASP A 393 -54.80 30.44 -8.36
CA ASP A 393 -55.12 29.19 -7.66
C ASP A 393 -54.36 29.13 -6.33
N ILE A 394 -53.10 29.58 -6.33
CA ILE A 394 -52.26 29.68 -5.13
C ILE A 394 -52.79 30.77 -4.19
N SER A 395 -53.21 31.94 -4.70
CA SER A 395 -53.76 33.03 -3.89
C SER A 395 -55.09 32.65 -3.25
N LYS A 396 -55.95 31.94 -3.99
CA LYS A 396 -57.18 31.31 -3.45
C LYS A 396 -56.85 30.30 -2.35
N LEU A 397 -55.86 29.44 -2.56
CA LEU A 397 -55.40 28.47 -1.54
C LEU A 397 -54.85 29.15 -0.28
N MET A 398 -54.17 30.28 -0.43
CA MET A 398 -53.62 31.06 0.69
C MET A 398 -54.65 32.01 1.35
N GLY A 399 -55.93 31.98 0.93
CA GLY A 399 -56.99 32.81 1.50
C GLY A 399 -56.84 34.31 1.25
N LYS A 400 -55.89 34.74 0.41
CA LYS A 400 -55.74 36.15 0.00
C LYS A 400 -56.51 36.38 -1.28
N LYS A 401 -57.69 37.01 -1.18
CA LYS A 401 -58.29 37.68 -2.34
C LYS A 401 -57.41 38.88 -2.69
N LEU A 402 -56.74 38.81 -3.84
CA LEU A 402 -56.08 39.94 -4.48
C LEU A 402 -57.10 40.73 -5.31
#